data_AF-A0A516Q656-F1
#
_entry.id   AF-A0A516Q656-F1
#
_cell.length_a   1.000
_cell.length_b   1.000
_cell.length_c   1.000
_cell.angle_alpha   90.00
_cell.angle_beta   90.00
_cell.angle_gamma   90.00
#
_symmetry.space_group_name_H-M   'P 1'
#
loop_
_entity.id
_entity.type
_entity.pdbx_description
1 polymer ?
#
loop_
_entity_poly.entity_id
_entity_poly.type
_entity_poly.pdbx_seq_one_letter_code
_entity_poly.pdbx_strand_id
1 'polypeptide(L)'
;MAFNLGPTELIIILVIVLVLFGGARLAGLGKSTGRAIKEFKEETKGLGGDDKKDDVVDAEVVDRPAKPVQQTPPAVEAPQQQAPAAQQPQPQSTPAQPAAPQYPTGSSTQPYDSRRDA
;
A
#
# COMPACT_ATOMS: atom_id res chain seq x y z
N MET A 1 5.18 44.76 19.77
CA MET A 1 6.14 43.70 20.13
C MET A 1 6.10 42.63 19.06
N ALA A 2 6.91 42.79 18.01
CA ALA A 2 6.98 41.78 16.96
C ALA A 2 7.77 40.57 17.49
N PHE A 3 7.23 39.38 17.27
CA PHE A 3 7.92 38.13 17.55
C PHE A 3 9.13 38.04 16.62
N ASN A 4 10.28 38.47 17.10
CA ASN A 4 11.57 38.18 16.47
C ASN A 4 11.90 36.72 16.76
N LEU A 5 11.24 35.82 16.03
CA LEU A 5 11.57 34.39 16.04
C LEU A 5 12.93 34.23 15.37
N GLY A 6 13.98 34.25 16.20
CA GLY A 6 15.33 34.02 15.75
C GLY A 6 15.57 32.55 15.42
N PRO A 7 16.72 32.24 14.78
CA PRO A 7 17.16 30.87 14.57
C PRO A 7 17.19 30.06 15.89
N THR A 8 17.53 30.71 17.00
CA THR A 8 17.56 30.11 18.34
C THR A 8 16.18 29.66 18.79
N GLU A 9 15.17 30.52 18.71
CA GLU A 9 13.78 30.17 19.05
C GLU A 9 13.25 29.04 18.16
N LEU A 10 13.56 29.05 16.85
CA LEU A 10 13.19 27.96 15.95
C LEU A 10 13.82 26.63 16.35
N ILE A 11 15.10 26.61 16.76
CA ILE A 11 15.75 25.40 17.25
C ILE A 11 15.07 24.88 18.52
N ILE A 12 14.70 25.76 19.46
CA ILE A 12 13.98 25.36 20.68
C ILE A 12 12.65 24.71 20.35
N ILE A 13 11.86 25.31 19.44
CA ILE A 13 10.58 24.74 19.00
C ILE A 13 10.79 23.40 18.30
N LEU A 14 11.81 23.31 17.43
CA LEU A 14 12.17 22.08 16.74
C LEU A 14 12.49 20.96 17.74
N VAL A 15 13.27 21.25 18.79
CA VAL A 15 13.59 20.28 19.85
C VAL A 15 12.32 19.80 20.56
N ILE A 16 11.39 20.70 20.91
CA ILE A 16 10.11 20.32 21.54
C ILE A 16 9.32 19.37 20.62
N VAL A 17 9.22 19.69 19.32
CA VAL A 17 8.56 18.82 18.34
C VAL A 17 9.27 17.47 18.22
N LEU A 18 10.61 17.44 18.19
CA LEU A 18 11.37 16.18 18.16
C LEU A 18 11.15 15.32 19.40
N VAL A 19 10.97 15.92 20.58
CA VAL A 19 10.67 15.18 21.81
C VAL A 19 9.26 14.58 21.77
N LEU A 20 8.28 15.32 21.27
CA LEU A 20 6.89 14.85 21.20
C LEU A 20 6.66 13.81 20.10
N PHE A 21 7.21 14.05 18.90
CA PHE A 21 6.99 13.20 17.73
C PHE A 21 8.09 12.16 17.51
N GLY A 22 9.28 12.38 18.07
CA GLY A 22 10.47 11.58 17.82
C GLY A 22 11.16 11.90 16.49
N GLY A 23 12.48 11.72 16.44
CA GLY A 23 13.26 11.93 15.21
C GLY A 23 12.86 11.01 14.04
N ALA A 24 12.42 9.78 14.33
CA ALA A 24 12.06 8.80 13.30
C ALA A 24 10.79 9.20 12.51
N ARG A 25 9.79 9.81 13.17
CA ARG A 25 8.55 10.23 12.51
C ARG A 25 8.78 11.46 11.63
N LEU A 26 9.52 12.45 12.14
CA LEU A 26 9.91 13.62 11.37
C LEU A 26 10.82 13.27 10.18
N ALA A 27 11.80 12.38 10.37
CA ALA A 27 12.67 11.90 9.29
C ALA A 27 11.89 11.11 8.24
N GLY A 28 10.92 10.29 8.65
CA GLY A 28 10.03 9.56 7.73
C GLY A 28 9.22 10.51 6.84
N LEU A 29 8.55 11.50 7.45
CA LEU A 29 7.80 12.53 6.73
C LEU A 29 8.70 13.37 5.82
N GLY A 30 9.87 13.79 6.32
CA GLY A 30 10.85 14.56 5.55
C GLY A 30 11.38 13.80 4.32
N LYS A 31 11.61 12.49 4.43
CA LYS A 31 12.08 11.65 3.31
C LYS A 31 11.02 11.55 2.21
N SER A 32 9.74 11.37 2.55
CA SER A 32 8.66 11.33 1.55
C SER A 32 8.37 12.70 0.94
N THR A 33 8.30 13.74 1.76
CA THR A 33 8.06 15.11 1.29
C THR A 33 9.22 15.63 0.45
N GLY A 34 10.46 15.35 0.84
CA GLY A 34 11.66 15.72 0.08
C GLY A 34 11.71 15.05 -1.29
N ARG A 35 11.32 13.77 -1.39
CA ARG A 35 11.20 13.07 -2.68
C ARG A 35 10.14 13.73 -3.57
N ALA A 36 8.96 14.03 -3.04
CA ALA A 36 7.90 14.71 -3.79
C ALA A 36 8.33 16.10 -4.28
N ILE A 37 9.04 16.88 -3.45
CA ILE A 37 9.58 18.19 -3.84
C ILE A 37 10.66 18.04 -4.92
N LYS A 38 11.52 17.01 -4.84
CA LYS A 38 12.55 16.73 -5.84
C LYS A 38 11.92 16.43 -7.20
N GLU A 39 10.96 15.50 -7.24
CA GLU A 39 10.22 15.12 -8.46
C GLU A 39 9.47 16.33 -9.05
N PHE A 40 8.77 17.10 -8.21
CA PHE A 40 8.09 18.33 -8.63
C PHE A 40 9.05 19.37 -9.24
N LYS A 41 10.24 19.53 -8.65
CA LYS A 41 11.26 20.46 -9.14
C LYS A 41 11.86 19.98 -10.45
N GLU A 42 12.05 18.68 -10.64
CA GLU A 42 12.55 18.08 -11.88
C GLU A 42 11.55 18.27 -13.03
N GLU A 43 10.27 17.98 -12.80
CA GLU A 43 9.20 18.20 -13.79
C GLU A 43 9.03 19.68 -14.13
N THR A 44 9.07 20.56 -13.12
CA THR A 44 8.95 22.02 -13.33
C THR A 44 10.17 22.60 -14.05
N LYS A 45 11.38 22.06 -13.82
CA LYS A 45 12.61 22.47 -14.52
C LYS A 45 12.56 22.11 -16.01
N GLY A 46 11.81 21.07 -16.40
CA GLY A 46 11.55 20.75 -17.82
C GLY A 46 10.65 21.77 -18.53
N LEU A 47 9.86 22.54 -17.77
CA LEU A 47 8.92 23.56 -18.30
C LEU A 47 9.51 24.98 -18.31
N GLY A 48 10.39 25.29 -17.35
CA GLY A 48 11.10 26.57 -17.26
C GLY A 48 12.56 26.39 -17.66
N GLY A 49 12.88 26.69 -18.92
CA GLY A 49 14.26 26.64 -19.41
C GLY A 49 15.16 27.60 -18.64
N ASP A 50 16.01 27.05 -17.77
CA ASP A 50 17.44 27.38 -17.72
C ASP A 50 18.17 26.48 -16.72
N ASP A 51 19.32 26.02 -17.16
CA ASP A 51 20.19 25.07 -16.49
C ASP A 51 21.02 25.71 -15.39
N LYS A 52 20.85 25.23 -14.16
CA LYS A 52 21.97 25.01 -13.23
C LYS A 52 21.88 23.62 -12.63
N LYS A 53 23.00 22.89 -12.74
CA LYS A 53 23.23 21.57 -12.17
C LYS A 53 23.66 21.78 -10.73
N ASP A 54 22.74 21.52 -9.81
CA ASP A 54 23.09 21.29 -8.42
C ASP A 54 22.93 19.79 -8.19
N ASP A 55 24.05 19.07 -8.31
CA ASP A 55 24.21 17.71 -7.82
C ASP A 55 24.01 17.73 -6.30
N VAL A 56 22.75 17.61 -5.86
CA VAL A 56 22.44 17.37 -4.46
C VAL A 56 22.77 15.91 -4.21
N VAL A 57 23.97 15.71 -3.64
CA VAL A 57 24.48 14.48 -3.02
C VAL A 57 23.34 13.53 -2.70
N ASP A 58 23.25 12.44 -3.46
CA ASP A 58 22.44 11.29 -3.10
C ASP A 58 22.82 10.94 -1.67
N ALA A 59 21.96 11.33 -0.72
CA ALA A 59 21.89 10.64 0.54
C ALA A 59 21.41 9.24 0.18
N GLU A 60 22.35 8.39 -0.23
CA GLU A 60 22.28 6.95 -0.13
C GLU A 60 22.01 6.67 1.35
N VAL A 61 20.74 6.82 1.72
CA VAL A 61 20.17 6.13 2.85
C VAL A 61 20.23 4.69 2.38
N VAL A 62 21.39 4.08 2.64
CA VAL A 62 21.50 2.66 2.92
C VAL A 62 20.22 2.36 3.67
N ASP A 63 19.31 1.69 2.97
CA ASP A 63 18.21 0.97 3.53
C ASP A 63 18.88 -0.07 4.45
N ARG A 64 19.38 0.38 5.60
CA ARG A 64 19.54 -0.50 6.73
C ARG A 64 18.08 -0.78 7.03
N PRO A 65 17.59 -2.00 6.76
CA PRO A 65 16.27 -2.35 7.19
C PRO A 65 16.28 -2.03 8.68
N ALA A 66 15.43 -1.09 9.10
CA ALA A 66 14.98 -1.09 10.46
C ALA A 66 14.55 -2.54 10.67
N LYS A 67 15.32 -3.28 11.49
CA LYS A 67 15.08 -4.70 11.75
C LYS A 67 13.57 -4.87 11.83
N PRO A 68 12.96 -5.72 10.99
CA PRO A 68 11.53 -5.95 11.10
C PRO A 68 11.33 -6.31 12.57
N VAL A 69 10.56 -5.48 13.28
CA VAL A 69 10.07 -5.87 14.60
C VAL A 69 9.33 -7.16 14.29
N GLN A 70 9.90 -8.25 14.80
CA GLN A 70 9.35 -9.57 14.77
C GLN A 70 7.84 -9.49 14.98
N GLN A 71 7.08 -9.63 13.91
CA GLN A 71 6.00 -10.59 13.97
C GLN A 71 6.74 -11.93 14.05
N THR A 72 7.03 -12.37 15.27
CA THR A 72 7.25 -13.80 15.51
C THR A 72 6.06 -14.50 14.88
N PRO A 73 6.25 -15.32 13.83
CA PRO A 73 5.24 -16.31 13.50
C PRO A 73 4.98 -17.10 14.79
N PRO A 74 3.72 -17.38 15.17
CA PRO A 74 3.49 -18.46 16.12
C PRO A 74 4.28 -19.66 15.61
N ALA A 75 4.98 -20.29 16.54
CA ALA A 75 5.87 -21.43 16.34
C ALA A 75 5.55 -22.21 15.06
N VAL A 76 6.53 -22.31 14.17
CA VAL A 76 6.62 -23.48 13.29
C VAL A 76 6.69 -24.71 14.20
N GLU A 77 5.52 -25.25 14.54
CA GLU A 77 5.40 -26.60 15.02
C GLU A 77 5.90 -27.48 13.87
N ALA A 78 7.08 -28.06 14.10
CA ALA A 78 7.78 -28.89 13.13
C ALA A 78 6.85 -30.01 12.65
N PRO A 79 6.78 -30.29 11.33
CA PRO A 79 6.19 -31.53 10.84
C PRO A 79 7.12 -32.70 11.21
N GLN A 80 7.12 -33.12 12.47
CA GLN A 80 7.68 -34.39 12.88
C GLN A 80 6.66 -35.49 12.55
N GLN A 81 6.91 -36.14 11.42
CA GLN A 81 6.73 -37.58 11.18
C GLN A 81 5.53 -38.28 11.84
N GLN A 82 4.53 -38.63 11.02
CA GLN A 82 3.80 -39.88 11.19
C GLN A 82 4.02 -40.77 9.96
N ALA A 83 4.52 -41.97 10.25
CA ALA A 83 5.03 -42.98 9.32
C ALA A 83 3.93 -43.61 8.43
N PRO A 84 4.30 -44.21 7.29
CA PRO A 84 3.36 -44.86 6.37
C PRO A 84 2.97 -46.25 6.92
N ALA A 85 1.76 -46.40 7.45
CA ALA A 85 1.15 -47.72 7.62
C ALA A 85 -0.38 -47.62 7.71
N ALA A 86 -1.04 -48.50 6.95
CA ALA A 86 -2.44 -48.89 7.02
C ALA A 86 -3.49 -47.94 6.40
N GLN A 87 -3.91 -48.34 5.21
CA GLN A 87 -5.18 -48.00 4.56
C GLN A 87 -6.37 -48.31 5.49
N GLN A 88 -7.28 -47.34 5.66
CA GLN A 88 -8.70 -47.65 5.87
C GLN A 88 -9.46 -47.13 4.65
N PRO A 89 -10.24 -47.97 3.94
CA PRO A 89 -11.05 -47.51 2.82
C PRO A 89 -12.16 -46.61 3.37
N GLN A 90 -12.09 -45.30 3.12
CA GLN A 90 -13.23 -44.43 3.38
C GLN A 90 -14.30 -44.71 2.30
N PRO A 91 -15.54 -45.03 2.70
CA PRO A 91 -16.64 -45.16 1.76
C PRO A 91 -16.91 -43.81 1.10
N GLN A 92 -16.92 -43.80 -0.23
CA GLN A 92 -17.31 -42.64 -1.03
C GLN A 92 -18.75 -42.23 -0.70
N SER A 93 -18.93 -41.13 0.03
CA SER A 93 -20.20 -40.42 0.10
C SER A 93 -20.24 -39.37 -1.02
N THR A 94 -21.10 -39.65 -1.99
CA THR A 94 -21.43 -38.89 -3.21
C THR A 94 -21.76 -37.42 -2.92
N PRO A 95 -21.50 -36.47 -3.85
CA PRO A 95 -21.87 -35.07 -3.67
C PRO A 95 -23.39 -34.93 -3.73
N ALA A 96 -24.01 -34.51 -2.63
CA ALA A 96 -25.41 -34.09 -2.63
C ALA A 96 -25.49 -32.69 -3.27
N GLN A 97 -25.69 -32.68 -4.58
CA GLN A 97 -25.97 -31.48 -5.39
C GLN A 97 -27.38 -30.97 -5.06
N PRO A 98 -27.55 -29.75 -4.53
CA PRO A 98 -28.86 -29.15 -4.39
C PRO A 98 -29.38 -28.75 -5.78
N ALA A 99 -30.48 -29.37 -6.20
CA ALA A 99 -31.18 -29.02 -7.43
C ALA A 99 -31.75 -27.59 -7.32
N ALA A 100 -31.18 -26.65 -8.07
CA ALA A 100 -31.79 -25.33 -8.29
C ALA A 100 -32.92 -25.45 -9.34
N PRO A 101 -34.05 -24.74 -9.17
CA PRO A 101 -35.24 -24.89 -10.01
C PRO A 101 -34.98 -24.49 -11.47
N GLN A 102 -35.43 -25.36 -12.38
CA GLN A 102 -35.52 -25.12 -13.81
C GLN A 102 -36.54 -24.01 -14.06
N TYR A 103 -36.10 -22.83 -14.49
CA TYR A 103 -37.02 -21.79 -14.94
C TYR A 103 -37.56 -22.19 -16.33
N PRO A 104 -38.89 -22.23 -16.54
CA PRO A 104 -39.44 -22.49 -17.86
C PRO A 104 -39.06 -21.35 -18.81
N THR A 105 -38.36 -21.70 -19.88
CA THR A 105 -38.11 -20.86 -21.05
C THR A 105 -39.42 -20.66 -21.81
N GLY A 106 -40.19 -19.66 -21.39
CA GLY A 106 -41.36 -19.15 -22.09
C GLY A 106 -40.96 -18.22 -23.23
N SER A 107 -41.15 -18.70 -24.45
CA SER A 107 -41.20 -17.96 -25.71
C SER A 107 -42.18 -16.79 -25.69
N SER A 108 -41.76 -15.60 -26.15
CA SER A 108 -42.62 -14.63 -26.84
C SER A 108 -41.75 -13.56 -27.51
N THR A 109 -41.50 -13.76 -28.79
CA THR A 109 -41.11 -12.74 -29.76
C THR A 109 -42.15 -11.62 -29.81
N GLN A 110 -41.78 -10.39 -29.49
CA GLN A 110 -42.53 -9.21 -29.88
C GLN A 110 -41.65 -8.39 -30.83
N PRO A 111 -42.04 -8.20 -32.11
CA PRO A 111 -41.35 -7.27 -32.98
C PRO A 111 -41.61 -5.84 -32.50
N TYR A 112 -40.54 -5.09 -32.30
CA TYR A 112 -40.59 -3.65 -32.09
C TYR A 112 -41.11 -2.99 -33.38
N ASP A 113 -42.36 -2.54 -33.35
CA ASP A 113 -43.05 -1.90 -34.48
C ASP A 113 -42.56 -0.45 -34.64
N SER A 114 -41.69 -0.26 -35.63
CA SER A 114 -41.12 1.03 -36.06
C SER A 114 -42.13 1.87 -36.87
N ARG A 115 -43.33 2.16 -36.35
CA ARG A 115 -44.33 2.90 -37.15
C ARG A 115 -45.32 3.78 -36.39
N ARG A 116 -44.82 4.74 -35.63
CA ARG A 116 -45.35 6.10 -35.47
C ARG A 116 -44.09 6.91 -35.17
N ASP A 117 -43.62 7.83 -36.01
CA ASP A 117 -44.18 9.17 -36.14
C ASP A 117 -43.71 9.75 -37.48
N ALA A 118 -44.64 10.29 -38.26
CA ALA A 118 -44.42 11.13 -39.43
C ALA A 118 -45.16 12.45 -39.18
#